data_AF-A0AAU7REH2-F1
#
_entry.id   AF-A0AAU7REH2-F1
#
_cell.length_a   1.000
_cell.length_b   1.000
_cell.length_c   1.000
_cell.angle_alpha   90.00
_cell.angle_beta   90.00
_cell.angle_gamma   90.00
#
_symmetry.space_group_name_H-M   'P 1'
#
loop_
_entity.id
_entity.type
_entity.pdbx_description
1 polymer ?
#
loop_
_entity_poly.entity_id
_entity_poly.type
_entity_poly.pdbx_seq_one_letter_code
_entity_poly.pdbx_strand_id
1 'polypeptide(L)'
;MFGLTILDFALIFMLLSYLIYGLRNGFLVTLGGIAGFIVGAIAAFIAVPLVSGWVSDSAWRLTATVAAAVVLIALGHGLGTMIGRRVRHVVRLKPLHAVDRLVGGAVSLVVAALVMSMLAFSISSLGVPFVSQQLAQSRVIRYIDSLTPTPVKATMAQLRSTVIGDGIPKLIEGFGSTTPAKIPNESTDTPALNQAAQSVLKIAGTAFQCGQNQTGSGFVVSPERVVTNAHVVAGVSQPVVEVPDGGALPGRVVYFDPRRDIAVLAVDGLAASPLPLSGDLPDGSPAAFAGYPHGGPFQSKPATVEGISTILVPDIYGSNPSPELVYKLAGDVQPGNSGGPLLTTQGQVAGLIFAKTTTNAALGFALTMQDVQPVAAQAPGLSAPVESGQCTRK
;
A
#
# COMPACT_ATOMS: atom_id res chain seq x y z
N MET A 1 -19.62 19.66 19.33
CA MET A 1 -19.08 19.88 17.97
C MET A 1 -18.79 18.53 17.34
N PHE A 2 -19.25 18.26 16.12
CA PHE A 2 -19.27 16.94 15.45
C PHE A 2 -17.90 16.29 15.16
N GLY A 3 -16.79 16.77 15.75
CA GLY A 3 -15.45 16.21 15.58
C GLY A 3 -14.99 16.10 14.13
N LEU A 4 -15.45 17.02 13.26
CA LEU A 4 -15.08 17.12 11.85
C LEU A 4 -13.84 18.01 11.71
N THR A 5 -12.89 17.59 10.89
CA THR A 5 -11.68 18.36 10.58
C THR A 5 -11.95 19.41 9.49
N ILE A 6 -11.03 20.35 9.28
CA ILE A 6 -11.10 21.30 8.15
C ILE A 6 -11.15 20.54 6.82
N LEU A 7 -10.39 19.45 6.73
CA LEU A 7 -10.41 18.55 5.58
C LEU A 7 -11.81 17.95 5.36
N ASP A 8 -12.50 17.51 6.41
CA ASP A 8 -13.86 16.98 6.28
C ASP A 8 -14.83 18.01 5.66
N PHE A 9 -14.75 19.28 6.08
CA PHE A 9 -15.59 20.33 5.48
C PHE A 9 -15.29 20.55 3.99
N ALA A 10 -14.02 20.54 3.61
CA ALA A 10 -13.63 20.66 2.21
C ALA A 10 -14.13 19.46 1.37
N LEU A 11 -14.00 18.24 1.88
CA LEU A 11 -14.45 17.02 1.21
C LEU A 11 -15.99 16.96 1.10
N ILE A 12 -16.73 17.37 2.13
CA ILE A 12 -18.20 17.45 2.08
C ILE A 12 -18.62 18.48 1.03
N PHE A 13 -18.01 19.66 1.01
CA PHE A 13 -18.31 20.67 0.00
C PHE A 13 -18.05 20.14 -1.42
N MET A 14 -16.92 19.45 -1.62
CA MET A 14 -16.59 18.82 -2.89
C MET A 14 -17.63 17.77 -3.30
N LEU A 15 -17.99 16.83 -2.41
CA LEU A 15 -19.03 15.82 -2.64
C LEU A 15 -20.39 16.44 -3.00
N LEU A 16 -20.81 17.47 -2.28
CA LEU A 16 -22.05 18.19 -2.54
C LEU A 16 -22.01 18.88 -3.91
N SER A 17 -20.86 19.46 -4.29
CA SER A 17 -20.70 20.07 -5.61
C SER A 17 -20.85 19.04 -6.75
N TYR A 18 -20.27 17.84 -6.60
CA TYR A 18 -20.40 16.75 -7.57
C TYR A 18 -21.81 16.17 -7.60
N LEU A 19 -22.49 16.07 -6.45
CA LEU A 19 -23.89 15.66 -6.39
C LEU A 19 -24.78 16.65 -7.16
N ILE A 20 -24.63 17.95 -6.88
CA ILE A 20 -25.38 19.01 -7.56
C ILE A 20 -25.07 19.01 -9.06
N TYR A 21 -23.80 18.82 -9.44
CA TYR A 21 -23.40 18.69 -10.84
C TYR A 21 -24.10 17.51 -11.53
N GLY A 22 -24.11 16.33 -10.91
CA GLY A 22 -24.77 15.15 -11.46
C GLY A 22 -26.29 15.30 -11.56
N LEU A 23 -26.92 15.87 -10.53
CA LEU A 23 -28.36 16.16 -10.52
C LEU A 23 -28.76 17.17 -11.61
N ARG A 24 -27.91 18.14 -11.92
CA ARG A 24 -28.16 19.13 -12.97
C ARG A 24 -27.97 18.55 -14.38
N ASN A 25 -26.91 17.78 -14.58
CA ASN A 25 -26.51 17.31 -15.90
C ASN A 25 -27.18 15.99 -16.34
N GLY A 26 -27.67 15.18 -15.40
CA GLY A 26 -28.27 13.88 -15.70
C GLY A 26 -27.25 12.77 -15.94
N PHE A 27 -27.70 11.52 -16.03
CA PHE A 27 -26.84 10.34 -16.06
C PHE A 27 -25.94 10.28 -17.29
N LEU A 28 -26.50 10.46 -18.50
CA LEU A 28 -25.72 10.32 -19.74
C LEU A 28 -24.58 11.33 -19.87
N VAL A 29 -24.77 12.55 -19.36
CA VAL A 29 -23.73 13.58 -19.37
C VAL A 29 -22.65 13.26 -18.34
N THR A 30 -23.04 12.82 -17.15
CA THR A 30 -22.12 12.38 -16.09
C THR A 30 -21.29 11.18 -16.57
N LEU A 31 -21.93 10.17 -17.16
CA LEU A 31 -21.26 8.99 -17.71
C LEU A 31 -20.28 9.36 -18.82
N GLY A 32 -20.70 10.23 -19.74
CA GLY A 32 -19.82 10.78 -20.76
C GLY A 32 -18.61 11.49 -20.16
N GLY A 33 -18.81 12.32 -19.13
CA GLY A 33 -17.72 12.99 -18.41
C GLY A 33 -16.76 12.05 -17.70
N ILE A 34 -17.25 10.96 -17.10
CA ILE A 34 -16.41 9.93 -16.47
C ILE A 34 -15.58 9.19 -17.52
N ALA A 35 -16.21 8.74 -18.61
CA ALA A 35 -15.51 8.09 -19.72
C ALA A 35 -14.44 9.02 -20.32
N GLY A 36 -14.78 10.29 -20.52
CA GLY A 36 -13.87 11.32 -20.99
C GLY A 36 -12.69 11.55 -20.03
N PHE A 37 -12.95 11.59 -18.71
CA PHE A 37 -11.90 11.70 -17.69
C PHE A 37 -10.93 10.50 -17.75
N ILE A 38 -11.45 9.28 -17.87
CA ILE A 38 -10.63 8.05 -17.98
C ILE A 38 -9.73 8.11 -19.22
N VAL A 39 -10.29 8.45 -20.38
CA VAL A 39 -9.51 8.60 -21.62
C VAL A 39 -8.46 9.69 -21.47
N GLY A 40 -8.81 10.83 -20.85
CA GLY A 40 -7.88 11.92 -20.57
C GLY A 40 -6.74 11.50 -19.62
N ALA A 41 -7.02 10.69 -18.60
CA ALA A 41 -6.03 10.15 -17.67
C ALA A 41 -5.09 9.13 -18.35
N ILE A 42 -5.61 8.26 -19.22
CA ILE A 42 -4.79 7.35 -20.03
C ILE A 42 -3.88 8.14 -20.97
N ALA A 43 -4.42 9.16 -21.65
CA ALA A 43 -3.64 10.04 -22.51
C ALA A 43 -2.56 10.79 -21.72
N ALA A 44 -2.89 11.28 -20.52
CA ALA A 44 -1.94 11.90 -19.60
C ALA A 44 -0.79 10.96 -19.24
N PHE A 45 -1.10 9.71 -18.87
CA PHE A 45 -0.09 8.70 -18.56
C PHE A 45 0.85 8.43 -19.74
N ILE A 46 0.31 8.28 -20.95
CA ILE A 46 1.11 8.10 -22.18
C ILE A 46 1.95 9.34 -22.49
N ALA A 47 1.45 10.54 -22.14
CA ALA A 47 2.15 11.80 -22.36
C ALA A 47 3.33 12.05 -21.41
N VAL A 48 3.35 11.42 -20.22
CA VAL A 48 4.43 11.59 -19.22
C VAL A 48 5.83 11.38 -19.83
N PRO A 49 6.16 10.26 -20.50
CA PRO A 49 7.48 10.05 -21.10
C PRO A 49 7.79 11.02 -22.26
N LEU A 50 6.77 11.50 -22.97
CA LEU A 50 6.94 12.45 -24.07
C LEU A 50 7.31 13.84 -23.54
N VAL A 51 6.56 14.32 -22.53
CA VAL A 51 6.79 15.62 -21.89
C VAL A 51 8.13 15.62 -21.15
N SER A 52 8.46 14.54 -20.46
CA SER A 52 9.74 14.43 -19.75
C SER A 52 10.94 14.37 -20.69
N GLY A 53 10.77 13.82 -21.90
CA GLY A 53 11.79 13.84 -22.95
C GLY A 53 12.00 15.22 -23.58
N TRP A 54 10.97 16.07 -23.62
CA TRP A 54 11.06 17.43 -24.17
C TRP A 54 11.56 18.46 -23.15
N VAL A 55 11.27 18.25 -21.87
CA VAL A 55 11.70 19.14 -20.78
C VAL A 55 12.96 18.58 -20.13
N SER A 56 14.11 19.05 -20.60
CA SER A 56 15.44 18.64 -20.11
C SER A 56 15.74 19.16 -18.71
N ASP A 57 15.18 20.29 -18.31
CA ASP A 57 15.35 20.90 -16.99
C ASP A 57 14.57 20.13 -15.91
N SER A 58 15.28 19.62 -14.90
CA SER A 58 14.70 18.85 -13.80
C SER A 58 13.75 19.68 -12.92
N ALA A 59 13.95 21.00 -12.82
CA ALA A 59 13.10 21.89 -12.04
C ALA A 59 11.70 22.04 -12.67
N TRP A 60 11.64 22.12 -14.00
CA TRP A 60 10.39 22.33 -14.73
C TRP A 60 9.69 21.04 -15.15
N ARG A 61 10.42 19.92 -15.22
CA ARG A 61 9.88 18.63 -15.69
C ARG A 61 8.64 18.18 -14.92
N LEU A 62 8.67 18.28 -13.58
CA LEU A 62 7.53 17.91 -12.74
C LEU A 62 6.31 18.80 -13.03
N THR A 63 6.51 20.12 -13.03
CA THR A 63 5.44 21.10 -13.30
C THR A 63 4.84 20.90 -14.68
N ALA A 64 5.67 20.71 -15.71
CA ALA A 64 5.21 20.48 -17.08
C ALA A 64 4.42 19.17 -17.21
N THR A 65 4.87 18.10 -16.55
CA THR A 65 4.19 16.80 -16.56
C THR A 65 2.83 16.89 -15.88
N VAL A 66 2.77 17.53 -14.71
CA VAL A 66 1.51 17.75 -13.97
C VAL A 66 0.56 18.63 -14.78
N ALA A 67 1.04 19.74 -15.35
CA ALA A 67 0.23 20.63 -16.16
C ALA A 67 -0.34 19.93 -17.40
N ALA A 68 0.48 19.16 -18.12
CA ALA A 68 0.04 18.38 -19.27
C ALA A 68 -1.03 17.35 -18.88
N ALA A 69 -0.83 16.64 -17.76
CA ALA A 69 -1.81 15.70 -17.24
C ALA A 69 -3.15 16.38 -16.91
N VAL A 70 -3.13 17.52 -16.20
CA VAL A 70 -4.33 18.29 -15.86
C VAL A 70 -5.08 18.74 -17.11
N VAL A 71 -4.36 19.25 -18.12
CA VAL A 71 -4.96 19.69 -19.39
C VAL A 71 -5.61 18.53 -20.12
N LEU A 72 -4.93 17.39 -20.28
CA LEU A 72 -5.46 16.23 -20.99
C LEU A 72 -6.69 15.64 -20.28
N ILE A 73 -6.66 15.57 -18.95
CA ILE A 73 -7.80 15.13 -18.14
C ILE A 73 -8.98 16.09 -18.31
N ALA A 74 -8.75 17.40 -18.23
CA ALA A 74 -9.79 18.42 -18.38
C ALA A 74 -10.41 18.40 -19.80
N LEU A 75 -9.58 18.27 -20.84
CA LEU A 75 -10.03 18.14 -22.23
C LEU A 75 -10.84 16.86 -22.43
N GLY A 76 -10.35 15.72 -21.94
CA GLY A 76 -11.07 14.45 -22.00
C GLY A 76 -12.44 14.54 -21.34
N HIS A 77 -12.49 15.05 -20.10
CA HIS A 77 -13.76 15.27 -19.39
C HIS A 77 -14.70 16.21 -20.16
N GLY A 78 -14.19 17.32 -20.69
CA GLY A 78 -14.96 18.26 -21.50
C GLY A 78 -15.56 17.63 -22.76
N LEU A 79 -14.76 16.88 -23.53
CA LEU A 79 -15.22 16.16 -24.72
C LEU A 79 -16.25 15.09 -24.36
N GLY A 80 -16.00 14.32 -23.30
CA GLY A 80 -16.91 13.30 -22.82
C GLY A 80 -18.27 13.86 -22.41
N THR A 81 -18.29 14.97 -21.67
CA THR A 81 -19.56 15.65 -21.32
C THR A 81 -20.27 16.22 -22.56
N MET A 82 -19.52 16.73 -23.55
CA MET A 82 -20.11 17.20 -24.81
C MET A 82 -20.79 16.06 -25.59
N ILE A 83 -20.12 14.91 -25.71
CA ILE A 83 -20.69 13.70 -26.33
C ILE A 83 -21.91 13.23 -25.55
N GLY A 84 -21.81 13.15 -24.22
CA GLY A 84 -22.93 12.75 -23.35
C GLY A 84 -24.15 13.67 -23.51
N ARG A 85 -23.95 14.98 -23.68
CA ARG A 85 -25.03 15.93 -23.98
C ARG A 85 -25.67 15.65 -25.34
N ARG A 86 -24.88 15.37 -26.38
CA ARG A 86 -25.41 15.03 -27.71
C ARG A 86 -26.25 13.74 -27.67
N VAL A 87 -25.75 12.69 -27.01
CA VAL A 87 -26.48 11.42 -26.86
C VAL A 87 -27.78 11.62 -26.08
N ARG A 88 -27.75 12.39 -24.99
CA ARG A 88 -28.96 12.71 -24.20
C ARG A 88 -30.04 13.42 -25.02
N HIS A 89 -29.66 14.26 -25.98
CA HIS A 89 -30.62 14.91 -26.87
C HIS A 89 -31.36 13.93 -27.78
N VAL A 90 -30.70 12.85 -28.19
CA VAL A 90 -31.27 11.81 -29.08
C VAL A 90 -32.19 10.86 -28.32
N VAL A 91 -31.87 10.51 -27.07
CA VAL A 91 -32.56 9.48 -26.27
C VAL A 91 -33.70 10.04 -25.39
N ARG A 92 -34.30 11.19 -25.75
CA ARG A 92 -35.30 11.88 -24.91
C ARG A 92 -36.59 11.06 -24.69
N LEU A 93 -36.67 10.35 -23.57
CA LEU A 93 -37.91 9.75 -23.05
C LEU A 93 -38.50 10.65 -21.94
N LYS A 94 -39.64 11.30 -22.21
CA LYS A 94 -40.25 12.34 -21.34
C LYS A 94 -40.58 11.93 -19.89
N PRO A 95 -40.99 10.68 -19.55
CA PRO A 95 -41.35 10.36 -18.16
C PRO A 95 -40.16 10.05 -17.24
N LEU A 96 -38.92 9.98 -17.74
CA LEU A 96 -37.75 9.51 -16.98
C LEU A 96 -36.77 10.62 -16.55
N HIS A 97 -37.10 11.90 -16.74
CA HIS A 97 -36.17 13.01 -16.45
C HIS A 97 -35.77 13.14 -14.98
N ALA A 98 -36.67 12.82 -14.03
CA ALA A 98 -36.34 12.86 -12.61
C ALA A 98 -35.38 11.72 -12.23
N VAL A 99 -35.63 10.52 -12.76
CA VAL A 99 -34.78 9.33 -12.55
C VAL A 99 -33.40 9.56 -13.15
N ASP A 100 -33.30 10.07 -14.38
CA ASP A 100 -32.03 10.41 -15.04
C ASP A 100 -31.17 11.37 -14.20
N ARG A 101 -31.80 12.38 -13.58
CA ARG A 101 -31.10 13.33 -12.69
C ARG A 101 -30.65 12.66 -11.41
N LEU A 102 -31.52 11.91 -10.74
CA LEU A 102 -31.19 11.21 -9.49
C LEU A 102 -30.05 10.21 -9.70
N VAL A 103 -30.12 9.40 -10.76
CA VAL A 103 -29.06 8.45 -11.13
C VAL A 103 -27.77 9.20 -11.48
N GLY A 104 -27.85 10.31 -12.23
CA GLY A 104 -26.68 11.14 -12.54
C GLY A 104 -26.02 11.73 -11.29
N GLY A 105 -26.82 12.19 -10.32
CA GLY A 105 -26.34 12.66 -9.02
C GLY A 105 -25.65 11.56 -8.22
N ALA A 106 -26.29 10.39 -8.09
CA ALA A 106 -25.76 9.25 -7.36
C ALA A 106 -24.44 8.73 -7.97
N VAL A 107 -24.39 8.56 -9.30
CA VAL A 107 -23.18 8.12 -10.02
C VAL A 107 -22.05 9.13 -9.84
N SER A 108 -22.32 10.43 -9.99
CA SER A 108 -21.32 11.48 -9.79
C SER A 108 -20.76 11.47 -8.37
N LEU A 109 -21.63 11.29 -7.36
CA LEU A 109 -21.24 11.21 -5.96
C LEU A 109 -20.35 9.99 -5.69
N VAL A 110 -20.73 8.80 -6.18
CA VAL A 110 -19.95 7.57 -6.03
C VAL A 110 -18.58 7.71 -6.69
N VAL A 111 -18.51 8.22 -7.92
CA VAL A 111 -17.23 8.40 -8.61
C VAL A 111 -16.36 9.45 -7.90
N ALA A 112 -16.93 10.57 -7.46
CA ALA A 112 -16.19 11.57 -6.69
C ALA A 112 -15.62 10.97 -5.40
N ALA A 113 -16.42 10.18 -4.66
CA ALA A 113 -15.97 9.48 -3.47
C ALA A 113 -14.81 8.51 -3.76
N LEU A 114 -14.91 7.70 -4.82
CA LEU A 114 -13.84 6.79 -5.23
C LEU A 114 -12.56 7.53 -5.64
N VAL A 115 -12.66 8.63 -6.38
CA VAL A 115 -11.51 9.46 -6.76
C VAL A 115 -10.86 10.07 -5.53
N MET A 116 -11.64 10.60 -4.58
CA MET A 116 -11.09 11.14 -3.34
C MET A 116 -10.42 10.06 -2.49
N SER A 117 -10.99 8.86 -2.40
CA SER A 117 -10.36 7.71 -1.74
C SER A 117 -9.03 7.35 -2.41
N MET A 118 -9.00 7.33 -3.74
CA MET A 118 -7.76 7.07 -4.51
C MET A 118 -6.68 8.10 -4.24
N LEU A 119 -7.05 9.39 -4.20
CA LEU A 119 -6.13 10.49 -3.91
C LEU A 119 -5.65 10.44 -2.46
N ALA A 120 -6.55 10.22 -1.51
CA ALA A 120 -6.21 10.06 -0.09
C ALA A 120 -5.20 8.92 0.11
N PHE A 121 -5.45 7.75 -0.50
CA PHE A 121 -4.54 6.61 -0.50
C PHE A 121 -3.18 6.95 -1.13
N SER A 122 -3.20 7.66 -2.27
CA SER A 122 -2.00 8.09 -2.99
C SER A 122 -1.15 9.06 -2.17
N ILE A 123 -1.79 9.90 -1.37
CA ILE A 123 -1.13 10.88 -0.51
C ILE A 123 -0.64 10.22 0.79
N SER A 124 -1.42 9.35 1.44
CA SER A 124 -1.05 8.79 2.76
C SER A 124 0.23 7.96 2.72
N SER A 125 0.36 7.15 1.68
CA SER A 125 1.57 6.40 1.30
C SER A 125 2.84 7.22 1.00
N LEU A 126 2.75 8.55 0.85
CA LEU A 126 3.95 9.38 0.86
C LEU A 126 4.63 9.32 2.24
N GLY A 127 3.88 8.93 3.28
CA GLY A 127 4.37 8.85 4.64
C GLY A 127 4.81 10.22 5.15
N VAL A 128 4.05 11.27 4.82
CA VAL A 128 4.28 12.61 5.38
C VAL A 128 3.46 12.70 6.67
N PRO A 129 4.08 12.75 7.86
CA PRO A 129 3.38 12.58 9.14
C PRO A 129 2.16 13.49 9.31
N PHE A 130 2.31 14.78 9.04
CA PHE A 130 1.22 15.76 9.16
C PHE A 130 0.04 15.42 8.25
N VAL A 131 0.31 15.07 6.99
CA VAL A 131 -0.74 14.81 6.00
C VAL A 131 -1.43 13.47 6.28
N SER A 132 -0.65 12.43 6.60
CA SER A 132 -1.17 11.12 6.97
C SER A 132 -2.04 11.19 8.23
N GLN A 133 -1.66 12.01 9.22
CA GLN A 133 -2.49 12.26 10.41
C GLN A 133 -3.82 12.95 10.08
N GLN A 134 -3.82 13.96 9.21
CA GLN A 134 -5.06 14.64 8.80
C GLN A 134 -6.01 13.69 8.05
N LEU A 135 -5.47 12.84 7.17
CA LEU A 135 -6.24 11.83 6.44
C LEU A 135 -6.81 10.76 7.38
N ALA A 136 -5.99 10.26 8.31
CA ALA A 136 -6.39 9.32 9.36
C ALA A 136 -7.54 9.85 10.25
N GLN A 137 -7.49 11.14 10.60
CA GLN A 137 -8.50 11.76 11.45
C GLN A 137 -9.80 12.09 10.72
N SER A 138 -9.76 12.22 9.38
CA SER A 138 -10.95 12.53 8.57
C SER A 138 -12.05 11.49 8.76
N ARG A 139 -13.25 11.96 9.13
CA ARG A 139 -14.44 11.09 9.21
C ARG A 139 -14.98 10.76 7.82
N VAL A 140 -14.86 11.70 6.87
CA VAL A 140 -15.36 11.52 5.51
C VAL A 140 -14.55 10.46 4.78
N ILE A 141 -13.22 10.52 4.83
CA ILE A 141 -12.36 9.50 4.19
C ILE A 141 -12.61 8.14 4.81
N ARG A 142 -12.66 8.02 6.15
CA ARG A 142 -12.98 6.75 6.82
C ARG A 142 -14.35 6.21 6.45
N TYR A 143 -15.35 7.07 6.31
CA TYR A 143 -16.69 6.66 5.89
C TYR A 143 -16.69 6.15 4.44
N ILE A 144 -16.07 6.88 3.51
CA ILE A 144 -15.91 6.43 2.12
C ILE A 144 -15.15 5.10 2.06
N ASP A 145 -14.07 4.98 2.83
CA ASP A 145 -13.26 3.77 2.91
C ASP A 145 -14.08 2.59 3.44
N SER A 146 -14.90 2.79 4.48
CA SER A 146 -15.77 1.74 5.04
C SER A 146 -16.83 1.23 4.05
N LEU A 147 -17.26 2.08 3.11
CA LEU A 147 -18.22 1.71 2.07
C LEU A 147 -17.54 1.10 0.83
N THR A 148 -16.24 1.26 0.68
CA THR A 148 -15.50 0.78 -0.49
C THR A 148 -15.17 -0.70 -0.31
N PRO A 149 -15.59 -1.60 -1.21
CA PRO A 149 -15.28 -3.03 -1.09
C PRO A 149 -13.77 -3.30 -1.16
N THR A 150 -13.28 -4.26 -0.37
CA THR A 150 -11.86 -4.66 -0.33
C THR A 150 -11.26 -5.00 -1.70
N PRO A 151 -11.96 -5.72 -2.62
CA PRO A 151 -11.42 -6.00 -3.95
C PRO A 151 -11.12 -4.72 -4.75
N VAL A 152 -11.93 -3.67 -4.58
CA VAL A 152 -11.73 -2.38 -5.25
C VAL A 152 -10.48 -1.70 -4.70
N LYS A 153 -10.33 -1.63 -3.37
CA LYS A 153 -9.13 -1.07 -2.73
C LYS A 153 -7.85 -1.80 -3.14
N ALA A 154 -7.88 -3.14 -3.15
CA ALA A 154 -6.75 -3.96 -3.54
C ALA A 154 -6.36 -3.72 -5.01
N THR A 155 -7.35 -3.63 -5.91
CA THR A 155 -7.11 -3.32 -7.33
C THR A 155 -6.48 -1.94 -7.50
N MET A 156 -6.97 -0.94 -6.76
CA MET A 156 -6.40 0.42 -6.78
C MET A 156 -4.95 0.45 -6.29
N ALA A 157 -4.64 -0.29 -5.21
CA ALA A 157 -3.29 -0.42 -4.69
C ALA A 157 -2.35 -1.09 -5.70
N GLN A 158 -2.80 -2.17 -6.34
CA GLN A 158 -2.05 -2.87 -7.36
C GLN A 158 -1.75 -1.98 -8.57
N LEU A 159 -2.77 -1.33 -9.16
CA LEU A 159 -2.61 -0.41 -10.29
C LEU A 159 -1.58 0.68 -9.99
N ARG A 160 -1.64 1.23 -8.78
CA ARG A 160 -0.71 2.25 -8.34
C ARG A 160 0.72 1.71 -8.23
N SER A 161 0.91 0.54 -7.64
CA SER A 161 2.25 -0.06 -7.50
C SER A 161 2.91 -0.33 -8.86
N THR A 162 2.14 -0.70 -9.89
CA THR A 162 2.66 -0.87 -11.26
C THR A 162 3.27 0.42 -11.81
N VAL A 163 2.73 1.58 -11.43
CA VAL A 163 3.25 2.90 -11.85
C VAL A 163 4.50 3.31 -11.07
N ILE A 164 4.62 2.92 -9.79
CA ILE A 164 5.72 3.31 -8.89
C ILE A 164 6.89 2.30 -8.88
N GLY A 165 6.66 1.08 -9.41
CA GLY A 165 7.61 -0.03 -9.43
C GLY A 165 7.55 -0.92 -8.18
N ASP A 166 7.92 -2.20 -8.33
CA ASP A 166 7.92 -3.19 -7.24
C ASP A 166 9.02 -2.86 -6.22
N GLY A 167 8.64 -2.55 -4.97
CA GLY A 167 9.58 -2.23 -3.88
C GLY A 167 10.10 -3.41 -3.07
N ILE A 168 9.98 -4.65 -3.58
CA ILE A 168 10.38 -5.88 -2.87
C ILE A 168 11.63 -6.50 -3.50
N PRO A 169 12.64 -6.90 -2.69
CA PRO A 169 13.79 -7.64 -3.18
C PRO A 169 13.39 -8.93 -3.92
N LYS A 170 14.12 -9.19 -5.01
CA LYS A 170 13.86 -10.27 -5.96
C LYS A 170 15.04 -11.23 -5.93
N LEU A 171 14.80 -12.49 -5.53
CA LEU A 171 15.83 -13.53 -5.47
C LEU A 171 15.77 -14.40 -6.74
N ILE A 172 16.93 -14.65 -7.34
CA ILE A 172 17.09 -15.60 -8.46
C ILE A 172 17.31 -16.99 -7.87
N GLU A 173 16.51 -17.95 -8.29
CA GLU A 173 16.62 -19.33 -7.85
C GLU A 173 17.89 -19.98 -8.45
N GLY A 174 18.84 -20.32 -7.59
CA GLY A 174 19.93 -21.24 -7.95
C GLY A 174 19.38 -22.67 -7.99
N PHE A 175 19.42 -23.28 -9.18
CA PHE A 175 19.05 -24.67 -9.52
C PHE A 175 18.75 -25.61 -8.35
N GLY A 176 17.46 -25.89 -8.10
CA GLY A 176 17.06 -26.96 -7.17
C GLY A 176 15.64 -26.88 -6.60
N SER A 177 14.61 -26.94 -7.46
CA SER A 177 13.35 -27.67 -7.26
C SER A 177 12.33 -27.32 -8.36
N THR A 178 11.85 -28.34 -9.08
CA THR A 178 11.11 -28.23 -10.36
C THR A 178 9.59 -28.37 -10.21
N THR A 179 9.02 -28.15 -9.03
CA THR A 179 7.56 -28.17 -8.85
C THR A 179 7.11 -26.87 -8.20
N PRO A 180 6.30 -26.03 -8.89
CA PRO A 180 5.75 -24.83 -8.29
C PRO A 180 4.95 -25.22 -7.06
N ALA A 181 5.35 -24.71 -5.90
CA ALA A 181 4.60 -24.90 -4.67
C ALA A 181 3.17 -24.37 -4.88
N LYS A 182 2.17 -25.20 -4.55
CA LYS A 182 0.76 -24.81 -4.74
C LYS A 182 0.37 -23.85 -3.62
N ILE A 183 -0.13 -22.66 -3.98
CA ILE A 183 -0.66 -21.71 -2.99
C ILE A 183 -1.77 -22.42 -2.20
N PRO A 184 -1.67 -22.47 -0.87
CA PRO A 184 -2.70 -23.09 -0.05
C PRO A 184 -4.02 -22.30 -0.15
N ASN A 185 -5.14 -23.00 0.02
CA ASN A 185 -6.48 -22.40 -0.02
C ASN A 185 -7.15 -22.40 1.37
N GLU A 186 -6.38 -22.57 2.43
CA GLU A 186 -6.92 -22.57 3.79
C GLU A 186 -7.37 -21.16 4.20
N SER A 187 -8.45 -21.09 4.98
CA SER A 187 -8.95 -19.82 5.49
C SER A 187 -8.02 -19.27 6.56
N THR A 188 -7.67 -18.00 6.44
CA THR A 188 -6.93 -17.23 7.43
C THR A 188 -7.85 -16.42 8.36
N ASP A 189 -9.17 -16.52 8.18
CA ASP A 189 -10.18 -15.88 9.03
C ASP A 189 -10.43 -16.71 10.28
N THR A 190 -9.45 -16.73 11.18
CA THR A 190 -9.51 -17.43 12.47
C THR A 190 -9.40 -16.42 13.63
N PRO A 191 -9.97 -16.71 14.81
CA PRO A 191 -9.87 -15.81 15.96
C PRO A 191 -8.42 -15.44 16.33
N ALA A 192 -7.50 -16.41 16.24
CA ALA A 192 -6.10 -16.19 16.57
C ALA A 192 -5.39 -15.27 15.56
N LEU A 193 -5.60 -15.48 14.25
CA LEU A 193 -5.02 -14.63 13.21
C LEU A 193 -5.66 -13.24 13.18
N ASN A 194 -6.96 -13.14 13.46
CA ASN A 194 -7.67 -11.87 13.56
C ASN A 194 -7.21 -11.05 14.78
N GLN A 195 -6.86 -11.72 15.89
CA GLN A 195 -6.24 -11.06 17.03
C GLN A 195 -4.83 -10.57 16.67
N ALA A 196 -4.02 -11.41 16.02
CA ALA A 196 -2.67 -11.03 15.58
C ALA A 196 -2.69 -9.84 14.60
N ALA A 197 -3.70 -9.77 13.72
CA ALA A 197 -3.86 -8.68 12.76
C ALA A 197 -3.92 -7.28 13.40
N GLN A 198 -4.37 -7.17 14.66
CA GLN A 198 -4.42 -5.89 15.39
C GLN A 198 -3.03 -5.32 15.72
N SER A 199 -2.00 -6.16 15.64
CA SER A 199 -0.61 -5.80 15.92
C SER A 199 0.27 -5.79 14.65
N VAL A 200 -0.35 -5.91 13.47
CA VAL A 200 0.30 -5.75 12.17
C VAL A 200 -0.02 -4.36 11.63
N LEU A 201 1.02 -3.63 11.25
CA LEU A 201 0.96 -2.21 10.94
C LEU A 201 1.45 -1.95 9.53
N LYS A 202 0.92 -0.92 8.88
CA LYS A 202 1.42 -0.47 7.59
C LYS A 202 2.49 0.59 7.82
N ILE A 203 3.59 0.49 7.09
CA ILE A 203 4.69 1.45 7.14
C ILE A 203 4.77 2.16 5.81
N ALA A 204 4.88 3.48 5.83
CA ALA A 204 5.02 4.31 4.64
C ALA A 204 6.06 5.42 4.88
N GLY A 205 6.77 5.84 3.83
CA GLY A 205 7.73 6.93 3.94
C GLY A 205 8.31 7.36 2.61
N THR A 206 8.73 8.63 2.51
CA THR A 206 9.42 9.15 1.33
C THR A 206 10.93 9.18 1.58
N ALA A 207 11.69 8.49 0.74
CA ALA A 207 13.14 8.64 0.62
C ALA A 207 13.44 9.81 -0.31
N PHE A 208 13.44 11.04 0.24
CA PHE A 208 13.54 12.28 -0.53
C PHE A 208 14.79 12.35 -1.42
N GLN A 209 15.91 11.79 -0.95
CA GLN A 209 17.17 11.80 -1.69
C GLN A 209 17.07 11.09 -3.05
N CYS A 210 16.09 10.20 -3.22
CA CYS A 210 15.95 9.39 -4.42
C CYS A 210 14.57 9.53 -5.08
N GLY A 211 13.71 10.41 -4.55
CA GLY A 211 12.36 10.61 -5.04
C GLY A 211 11.52 9.32 -5.01
N GLN A 212 11.79 8.43 -4.06
CA GLN A 212 11.10 7.14 -3.93
C GLN A 212 10.17 7.13 -2.73
N ASN A 213 9.00 6.52 -2.90
CA ASN A 213 8.10 6.21 -1.80
C ASN A 213 8.27 4.74 -1.44
N GLN A 214 8.47 4.48 -0.16
CA GLN A 214 8.54 3.15 0.42
C GLN A 214 7.23 2.84 1.12
N THR A 215 6.73 1.63 0.90
CA THR A 215 5.57 1.09 1.62
C THR A 215 5.84 -0.36 1.96
N GLY A 216 5.55 -0.75 3.19
CA GLY A 216 5.72 -2.11 3.68
C GLY A 216 4.81 -2.40 4.86
N SER A 217 5.08 -3.53 5.50
CA SER A 217 4.40 -3.98 6.69
C SER A 217 5.38 -4.02 7.86
N GLY A 218 4.84 -4.04 9.08
CA GLY A 218 5.60 -4.26 10.31
C GLY A 218 4.70 -4.89 11.36
N PHE A 219 5.28 -5.35 12.46
CA PHE A 219 4.50 -5.85 13.58
C PHE A 219 5.10 -5.50 14.93
N VAL A 220 4.24 -5.41 15.94
CA VAL A 220 4.63 -5.02 17.30
C VAL A 220 5.34 -6.19 17.99
N VAL A 221 6.57 -5.95 18.47
CA VAL A 221 7.38 -6.94 19.21
C VAL A 221 7.56 -6.60 20.68
N SER A 222 7.39 -5.34 21.04
CA SER A 222 7.32 -4.85 22.42
C SER A 222 6.57 -3.51 22.42
N PRO A 223 6.16 -2.98 23.58
CA PRO A 223 5.43 -1.70 23.63
C PRO A 223 6.16 -0.62 22.81
N GLU A 224 5.43 0.01 21.89
CA GLU A 224 5.96 1.07 21.01
C GLU A 224 7.16 0.67 20.14
N ARG A 225 7.37 -0.63 19.90
CA ARG A 225 8.44 -1.16 19.03
C ARG A 225 7.88 -2.04 17.94
N VAL A 226 8.22 -1.69 16.71
CA VAL A 226 7.73 -2.37 15.50
C VAL A 226 8.93 -2.92 14.74
N VAL A 227 8.94 -4.23 14.49
CA VAL A 227 9.91 -4.85 13.57
C VAL A 227 9.38 -4.74 12.15
N THR A 228 10.29 -4.48 11.21
CA THR A 228 10.04 -4.47 9.76
C THR A 228 11.34 -4.82 9.03
N ASN A 229 11.33 -4.77 7.69
CA ASN A 229 12.56 -4.89 6.91
C ASN A 229 13.32 -3.56 6.83
N ALA A 230 14.64 -3.65 6.71
CA ALA A 230 15.48 -2.47 6.54
C ALA A 230 15.17 -1.74 5.20
N HIS A 231 14.93 -2.47 4.12
CA HIS A 231 14.60 -1.86 2.83
C HIS A 231 13.29 -1.05 2.86
N VAL A 232 12.34 -1.39 3.73
CA VAL A 232 11.07 -0.66 3.90
C VAL A 232 11.30 0.76 4.41
N VAL A 233 12.38 0.99 5.15
CA VAL A 233 12.71 2.31 5.72
C VAL A 233 14.01 2.91 5.19
N ALA A 234 14.67 2.24 4.24
CA ALA A 234 15.94 2.68 3.67
C ALA A 234 15.84 4.08 3.06
N GLY A 235 16.68 5.01 3.52
CA GLY A 235 16.70 6.41 3.09
C GLY A 235 15.49 7.25 3.54
N VAL A 236 14.57 6.69 4.34
CA VAL A 236 13.41 7.39 4.90
C VAL A 236 13.82 8.02 6.23
N SER A 237 13.74 9.36 6.33
CA SER A 237 14.12 10.07 7.55
C SER A 237 13.09 9.93 8.68
N GLN A 238 11.81 9.92 8.35
CA GLN A 238 10.73 9.81 9.33
C GLN A 238 9.58 8.96 8.75
N PRO A 239 9.61 7.63 8.95
CA PRO A 239 8.52 6.76 8.50
C PRO A 239 7.23 7.09 9.24
N VAL A 240 6.10 6.82 8.61
CA VAL A 240 4.77 6.85 9.20
C VAL A 240 4.26 5.43 9.36
N VAL A 241 3.72 5.14 10.53
CA VAL A 241 3.12 3.86 10.89
C VAL A 241 1.62 4.05 10.98
N GLU A 242 0.88 3.42 10.08
CA GLU A 242 -0.59 3.40 10.10
C GLU A 242 -1.09 2.15 10.86
N VAL A 243 -1.98 2.38 11.83
CA VAL A 243 -2.56 1.32 12.68
C VAL A 243 -3.88 0.82 12.11
N PRO A 244 -4.31 -0.43 12.40
CA PRO A 244 -5.55 -1.01 11.88
C PRO A 244 -6.82 -0.16 12.09
N ASP A 245 -6.91 0.57 13.21
CA ASP A 245 -8.03 1.47 13.52
C ASP A 245 -8.01 2.81 12.75
N GLY A 246 -7.10 2.94 11.78
CA GLY A 246 -7.00 4.08 10.87
C GLY A 246 -6.23 5.28 11.43
N GLY A 247 -5.51 5.13 12.54
CA GLY A 247 -4.58 6.14 13.06
C GLY A 247 -3.25 6.14 12.31
N ALA A 248 -2.52 7.25 12.36
CA ALA A 248 -1.17 7.37 11.80
C ALA A 248 -0.23 8.02 12.82
N LEU A 249 0.90 7.35 13.08
CA LEU A 249 1.90 7.76 14.06
C LEU A 249 3.26 7.94 13.36
N PRO A 250 4.04 8.98 13.70
CA PRO A 250 5.42 9.07 13.25
C PRO A 250 6.26 7.97 13.92
N GLY A 251 7.07 7.28 13.13
CA GLY A 251 8.07 6.34 13.58
C GLY A 251 9.47 6.96 13.55
N ARG A 252 10.37 6.41 14.38
CA ARG A 252 11.81 6.67 14.33
C ARG A 252 12.55 5.35 14.17
N VAL A 253 13.48 5.28 13.23
CA VAL A 253 14.34 4.09 13.08
C VAL A 253 15.32 4.06 14.26
N VAL A 254 15.27 3.01 15.08
CA VAL A 254 16.14 2.83 16.27
C VAL A 254 17.06 1.62 16.15
N TYR A 255 16.87 0.81 15.11
CA TYR A 255 17.75 -0.27 14.70
C TYR A 255 17.65 -0.43 13.20
N PHE A 256 18.78 -0.65 12.54
CA PHE A 256 18.87 -0.81 11.10
C PHE A 256 20.03 -1.76 10.75
N ASP A 257 19.71 -2.95 10.27
CA ASP A 257 20.67 -3.95 9.76
C ASP A 257 20.42 -4.15 8.26
N PRO A 258 21.19 -3.47 7.37
CA PRO A 258 21.03 -3.58 5.93
C PRO A 258 21.50 -4.94 5.38
N ARG A 259 22.29 -5.71 6.14
CA ARG A 259 22.76 -7.02 5.69
C ARG A 259 21.67 -8.07 5.88
N ARG A 260 21.05 -8.11 7.06
CA ARG A 260 19.96 -9.05 7.36
C ARG A 260 18.59 -8.56 6.90
N ASP A 261 18.52 -7.32 6.42
CA ASP A 261 17.28 -6.65 6.05
C ASP A 261 16.27 -6.56 7.21
N ILE A 262 16.72 -6.17 8.40
CA ILE A 262 15.86 -5.99 9.59
C ILE A 262 16.00 -4.57 10.12
N ALA A 263 14.87 -3.93 10.44
CA ALA A 263 14.83 -2.66 11.16
C ALA A 263 13.84 -2.70 12.33
N VAL A 264 14.06 -1.84 13.31
CA VAL A 264 13.11 -1.59 14.41
C VAL A 264 12.73 -0.12 14.41
N LEU A 265 11.44 0.15 14.48
CA LEU A 265 10.88 1.49 14.66
C LEU A 265 10.42 1.68 16.11
N ALA A 266 10.80 2.81 16.70
CA ALA A 266 10.13 3.35 17.87
C ALA A 266 8.94 4.20 17.42
N VAL A 267 7.76 3.93 17.98
CA VAL A 267 6.50 4.57 17.60
C VAL A 267 5.78 5.03 18.87
N ASP A 268 6.10 6.24 19.33
CA ASP A 268 5.55 6.78 20.57
C ASP A 268 4.02 6.91 20.50
N GLY A 269 3.32 6.50 21.56
CA GLY A 269 1.85 6.51 21.63
C GLY A 269 1.18 5.35 20.90
N LEU A 270 1.93 4.35 20.43
CA LEU A 270 1.38 3.14 19.82
C LEU A 270 0.70 2.26 20.87
N ALA A 271 -0.64 2.25 20.86
CA ALA A 271 -1.48 1.42 21.71
C ALA A 271 -1.82 0.07 21.03
N ALA A 272 -0.83 -0.80 20.87
CA ALA A 272 -1.01 -2.16 20.33
C ALA A 272 -0.19 -3.17 21.13
N SER A 273 -0.74 -4.38 21.31
CA SER A 273 -0.08 -5.44 22.07
C SER A 273 1.02 -6.09 21.25
N PRO A 274 2.17 -6.45 21.85
CA PRO A 274 3.19 -7.26 21.17
C PRO A 274 2.64 -8.62 20.72
N LEU A 275 3.06 -9.08 19.54
CA LEU A 275 2.77 -10.43 19.10
C LEU A 275 3.63 -11.44 19.88
N PRO A 276 3.06 -12.58 20.31
CA PRO A 276 3.84 -13.67 20.85
C PRO A 276 4.77 -14.24 19.77
N LEU A 277 6.00 -14.56 20.14
CA LEU A 277 6.97 -15.21 19.26
C LEU A 277 6.86 -16.74 19.40
N SER A 278 7.00 -17.48 18.30
CA SER A 278 7.22 -18.93 18.31
C SER A 278 8.71 -19.25 18.09
N GLY A 279 9.02 -20.54 17.99
CA GLY A 279 10.26 -21.00 17.37
C GLY A 279 10.09 -21.16 15.85
N ASP A 280 11.10 -21.74 15.22
CA ASP A 280 11.06 -22.09 13.81
C ASP A 280 10.01 -23.17 13.52
N LEU A 281 9.31 -23.03 12.38
CA LEU A 281 8.37 -24.00 11.86
C LEU A 281 9.07 -25.11 11.06
N PRO A 282 8.68 -26.39 11.24
CA PRO A 282 9.10 -27.49 10.38
C PRO A 282 8.57 -27.39 8.95
N ASP A 283 9.23 -28.08 8.03
CA ASP A 283 8.77 -28.29 6.65
C ASP A 283 7.35 -28.89 6.63
N GLY A 284 6.53 -28.41 5.70
CA GLY A 284 5.12 -28.75 5.55
C GLY A 284 4.16 -28.02 6.50
N SER A 285 4.66 -27.20 7.43
CA SER A 285 3.80 -26.52 8.40
C SER A 285 2.86 -25.51 7.72
N PRO A 286 1.55 -25.52 8.06
CA PRO A 286 0.65 -24.45 7.66
C PRO A 286 0.97 -23.16 8.43
N ALA A 287 0.94 -22.05 7.72
CA ALA A 287 1.21 -20.73 8.24
C ALA A 287 0.29 -19.69 7.56
N ALA A 288 0.34 -18.47 8.04
CA ALA A 288 -0.24 -17.32 7.35
C ALA A 288 0.77 -16.18 7.33
N PHE A 289 0.77 -15.36 6.29
CA PHE A 289 1.47 -14.08 6.34
C PHE A 289 0.46 -12.95 6.34
N ALA A 290 0.76 -11.91 7.11
CA ALA A 290 -0.11 -10.78 7.33
C ALA A 290 0.59 -9.48 6.94
N GLY A 291 -0.10 -8.59 6.22
CA GLY A 291 0.51 -7.34 5.78
C GLY A 291 -0.38 -6.49 4.89
N TYR A 292 0.24 -5.52 4.22
CA TYR A 292 -0.40 -4.49 3.41
C TYR A 292 0.13 -4.55 1.98
N PRO A 293 -0.30 -5.53 1.17
CA PRO A 293 0.19 -5.70 -0.19
C PRO A 293 -0.07 -4.44 -1.02
N HIS A 294 0.94 -4.00 -1.76
CA HIS A 294 0.99 -2.78 -2.55
C HIS A 294 0.70 -1.50 -1.75
N GLY A 295 0.90 -1.55 -0.41
CA GLY A 295 0.52 -0.49 0.52
C GLY A 295 -1.00 -0.34 0.71
N GLY A 296 -1.78 -1.30 0.18
CA GLY A 296 -3.25 -1.34 0.16
C GLY A 296 -3.91 -1.67 1.49
N PRO A 297 -5.12 -2.25 1.49
CA PRO A 297 -5.76 -2.72 2.73
C PRO A 297 -5.02 -3.91 3.32
N PHE A 298 -5.20 -4.14 4.62
CA PHE A 298 -4.69 -5.32 5.31
C PHE A 298 -5.18 -6.61 4.63
N GLN A 299 -4.27 -7.58 4.48
CA GLN A 299 -4.58 -8.93 4.04
C GLN A 299 -3.83 -9.94 4.91
N SER A 300 -4.54 -11.00 5.29
CA SER A 300 -3.95 -12.22 5.85
C SER A 300 -4.13 -13.33 4.82
N LYS A 301 -3.04 -13.92 4.34
CA LYS A 301 -3.07 -14.97 3.30
C LYS A 301 -2.37 -16.23 3.79
N PRO A 302 -2.84 -17.42 3.38
CA PRO A 302 -2.26 -18.67 3.81
C PRO A 302 -0.91 -18.90 3.14
N ALA A 303 -0.03 -19.63 3.83
CA ALA A 303 1.22 -20.13 3.28
C ALA A 303 1.56 -21.51 3.85
N THR A 304 2.42 -22.25 3.15
CA THR A 304 3.04 -23.48 3.65
C THR A 304 4.54 -23.30 3.68
N VAL A 305 5.18 -23.73 4.77
CA VAL A 305 6.64 -23.80 4.84
C VAL A 305 7.12 -24.95 3.96
N GLU A 306 7.74 -24.66 2.83
CA GLU A 306 8.27 -25.69 1.92
C GLU A 306 9.60 -26.26 2.43
N GLY A 307 10.36 -25.43 3.15
CA GLY A 307 11.63 -25.83 3.73
C GLY A 307 12.41 -24.65 4.28
N ILE A 308 13.41 -24.97 5.11
CA ILE A 308 14.45 -24.03 5.51
C ILE A 308 15.71 -24.32 4.70
N SER A 309 16.29 -23.30 4.08
CA SER A 309 17.52 -23.45 3.29
C SER A 309 18.46 -22.29 3.48
N THR A 310 19.75 -22.57 3.54
CA THR A 310 20.78 -21.54 3.45
C THR A 310 20.93 -21.11 2.01
N ILE A 311 20.71 -19.82 1.72
CA ILE A 311 20.94 -19.23 0.41
C ILE A 311 21.86 -18.01 0.54
N LEU A 312 22.48 -17.60 -0.57
CA LEU A 312 23.20 -16.35 -0.62
C LEU A 312 22.21 -15.20 -0.82
N VAL A 313 22.07 -14.35 0.20
CA VAL A 313 21.22 -13.16 0.17
C VAL A 313 22.13 -11.93 0.09
N PRO A 314 22.03 -11.09 -0.95
CA PRO A 314 22.70 -9.80 -0.95
C PRO A 314 22.12 -8.89 0.13
N ASP A 315 22.92 -7.94 0.60
CA ASP A 315 22.39 -6.84 1.42
C ASP A 315 21.30 -6.05 0.65
N ILE A 316 20.59 -5.16 1.35
CA ILE A 316 19.51 -4.36 0.74
C ILE A 316 19.98 -3.44 -0.41
N TYR A 317 21.30 -3.27 -0.59
CA TYR A 317 21.90 -2.49 -1.68
C TYR A 317 22.30 -3.35 -2.89
N GLY A 318 22.06 -4.66 -2.83
CA GLY A 318 22.39 -5.61 -3.89
C GLY A 318 23.86 -6.03 -3.89
N SER A 319 24.58 -5.81 -2.79
CA SER A 319 26.00 -6.12 -2.63
C SER A 319 26.26 -7.16 -1.55
N ASN A 320 27.51 -7.62 -1.43
CA ASN A 320 28.01 -8.43 -0.30
C ASN A 320 27.14 -9.66 0.06
N PRO A 321 26.84 -10.57 -0.89
CA PRO A 321 26.01 -11.73 -0.60
C PRO A 321 26.57 -12.57 0.56
N SER A 322 25.77 -12.77 1.60
CA SER A 322 26.07 -13.63 2.74
C SER A 322 25.16 -14.86 2.79
N PRO A 323 25.64 -16.00 3.31
CA PRO A 323 24.77 -17.13 3.59
C PRO A 323 23.76 -16.77 4.69
N GLU A 324 22.48 -16.80 4.37
CA GLU A 324 21.38 -16.58 5.31
C GLU A 324 20.46 -17.80 5.32
N LEU A 325 19.97 -18.18 6.51
CA LEU A 325 19.03 -19.27 6.68
C LEU A 325 17.61 -18.73 6.51
N VAL A 326 16.91 -19.13 5.46
CA VAL A 326 15.58 -18.57 5.13
C VAL A 326 14.52 -19.65 4.95
N TYR A 327 13.28 -19.28 5.21
CA TYR A 327 12.11 -20.04 4.79
C TYR A 327 11.86 -19.88 3.29
N LYS A 328 11.59 -21.01 2.63
CA LYS A 328 10.85 -21.06 1.36
C LYS A 328 9.37 -21.26 1.67
N LEU A 329 8.52 -20.40 1.13
CA LEU A 329 7.09 -20.39 1.41
C LEU A 329 6.27 -20.60 0.15
N ALA A 330 5.39 -21.59 0.15
CA ALA A 330 4.30 -21.68 -0.81
C ALA A 330 3.25 -20.63 -0.45
N GLY A 331 3.19 -19.52 -1.19
CA GLY A 331 2.29 -18.42 -0.88
C GLY A 331 2.41 -17.26 -1.85
N ASP A 332 1.32 -16.52 -2.01
CA ASP A 332 1.24 -15.36 -2.90
C ASP A 332 1.81 -14.09 -2.23
N VAL A 333 3.13 -14.08 -2.02
CA VAL A 333 3.84 -12.93 -1.44
C VAL A 333 3.95 -11.81 -2.48
N GLN A 334 3.47 -10.62 -2.09
CA GLN A 334 3.41 -9.44 -2.93
C GLN A 334 4.24 -8.29 -2.34
N PRO A 335 4.69 -7.34 -3.17
CA PRO A 335 5.27 -6.08 -2.68
C PRO A 335 4.39 -5.48 -1.58
N GLY A 336 4.97 -4.92 -0.52
CA GLY A 336 4.21 -4.40 0.62
C GLY A 336 3.95 -5.41 1.75
N ASN A 337 4.01 -6.72 1.49
CA ASN A 337 4.02 -7.72 2.58
C ASN A 337 5.36 -7.75 3.33
N SER A 338 6.44 -7.30 2.69
CA SER A 338 7.78 -7.19 3.29
C SER A 338 7.72 -6.43 4.62
N GLY A 339 8.36 -7.01 5.62
CA GLY A 339 8.40 -6.56 7.00
C GLY A 339 7.23 -7.07 7.85
N GLY A 340 6.21 -7.69 7.23
CA GLY A 340 5.10 -8.34 7.93
C GLY A 340 5.50 -9.69 8.53
N PRO A 341 4.74 -10.18 9.53
CA PRO A 341 5.06 -11.46 10.17
C PRO A 341 4.62 -12.64 9.29
N LEU A 342 5.43 -13.69 9.32
CA LEU A 342 4.95 -15.05 9.11
C LEU A 342 4.38 -15.54 10.45
N LEU A 343 3.14 -16.02 10.45
CA LEU A 343 2.38 -16.41 11.62
C LEU A 343 2.10 -17.91 11.63
N THR A 344 2.19 -18.52 12.81
CA THR A 344 1.60 -19.83 13.08
C THR A 344 0.06 -19.74 13.00
N THR A 345 -0.61 -20.89 12.93
CA THR A 345 -2.08 -20.95 12.98
C THR A 345 -2.66 -20.44 14.31
N GLN A 346 -1.82 -20.30 15.35
CA GLN A 346 -2.14 -19.71 16.65
C GLN A 346 -1.83 -18.22 16.74
N GLY A 347 -1.44 -17.57 15.64
CA GLY A 347 -1.16 -16.11 15.62
C GLY A 347 0.16 -15.72 16.28
N GLN A 348 1.11 -16.65 16.40
CA GLN A 348 2.46 -16.38 16.90
C GLN A 348 3.42 -16.10 15.74
N VAL A 349 4.38 -15.20 15.93
CA VAL A 349 5.37 -14.88 14.90
C VAL A 349 6.39 -16.01 14.78
N ALA A 350 6.47 -16.59 13.58
CA ALA A 350 7.42 -17.62 13.19
C ALA A 350 8.47 -17.13 12.18
N GLY A 351 8.40 -15.87 11.73
CA GLY A 351 9.38 -15.30 10.82
C GLY A 351 9.01 -13.90 10.33
N LEU A 352 9.85 -13.34 9.47
CA LEU A 352 9.69 -12.00 8.86
C LEU A 352 9.67 -12.12 7.34
N ILE A 353 8.56 -11.79 6.69
CA ILE A 353 8.47 -11.78 5.22
C ILE A 353 9.45 -10.75 4.68
N PHE A 354 10.35 -11.12 3.76
CA PHE A 354 11.36 -10.18 3.23
C PHE A 354 11.42 -10.10 1.71
N ALA A 355 11.24 -11.23 1.00
CA ALA A 355 11.44 -11.28 -0.44
C ALA A 355 10.44 -12.20 -1.16
N LYS A 356 10.46 -12.12 -2.50
CA LYS A 356 9.79 -13.05 -3.41
C LYS A 356 10.74 -13.47 -4.53
N THR A 357 10.44 -14.58 -5.20
CA THR A 357 11.19 -14.96 -6.41
C THR A 357 10.73 -14.13 -7.63
N THR A 358 11.63 -14.03 -8.62
CA THR A 358 11.33 -13.45 -9.94
C THR A 358 10.62 -14.41 -10.89
N THR A 359 10.71 -15.72 -10.66
CA THR A 359 10.33 -16.76 -11.63
C THR A 359 9.01 -17.45 -11.33
N ASN A 360 8.61 -17.52 -10.05
CA ASN A 360 7.42 -18.22 -9.61
C ASN A 360 6.58 -17.36 -8.63
N ALA A 361 5.42 -16.87 -9.08
CA ALA A 361 4.56 -16.00 -8.27
C ALA A 361 4.07 -16.65 -6.96
N ALA A 362 4.11 -17.98 -6.84
CA ALA A 362 3.66 -18.73 -5.67
C ALA A 362 4.76 -19.02 -4.64
N LEU A 363 5.99 -18.50 -4.81
CA LEU A 363 7.10 -18.72 -3.90
C LEU A 363 7.53 -17.41 -3.23
N GLY A 364 7.40 -17.36 -1.91
CA GLY A 364 7.86 -16.29 -1.04
C GLY A 364 9.02 -16.71 -0.15
N PHE A 365 9.66 -15.73 0.48
CA PHE A 365 10.73 -15.96 1.44
C PHE A 365 10.52 -15.18 2.74
N ALA A 366 10.86 -15.81 3.86
CA ALA A 366 10.89 -15.18 5.16
C ALA A 366 12.21 -15.46 5.89
N LEU A 367 12.67 -14.49 6.68
CA LEU A 367 13.72 -14.73 7.66
C LEU A 367 13.18 -15.62 8.78
N THR A 368 14.02 -16.50 9.30
CA THR A 368 13.66 -17.42 10.38
C THR A 368 13.69 -16.72 11.74
N MET A 369 13.22 -17.41 12.79
CA MET A 369 13.31 -16.86 14.14
C MET A 369 14.75 -16.77 14.64
N GLN A 370 15.69 -17.48 14.03
CA GLN A 370 17.13 -17.33 14.29
C GLN A 370 17.60 -15.88 14.10
N ASP A 371 17.09 -15.17 13.10
CA ASP A 371 17.45 -13.76 12.86
C ASP A 371 16.51 -12.78 13.56
N VAL A 372 15.22 -13.10 13.64
CA VAL A 372 14.20 -12.20 14.18
C VAL A 372 14.22 -12.14 15.71
N GLN A 373 14.39 -13.27 16.39
CA GLN A 373 14.26 -13.37 17.84
C GLN A 373 15.31 -12.54 18.61
N PRO A 374 16.61 -12.52 18.23
CA PRO A 374 17.59 -11.66 18.89
C PRO A 374 17.25 -10.17 18.80
N VAL A 375 16.77 -9.71 17.63
CA VAL A 375 16.38 -8.31 17.41
C VAL A 375 15.13 -7.98 18.23
N ALA A 376 14.12 -8.87 18.23
CA ALA A 376 12.90 -8.68 19.01
C ALA A 376 13.18 -8.62 20.53
N ALA A 377 14.11 -9.44 21.02
CA ALA A 377 14.53 -9.42 22.43
C ALA A 377 15.27 -8.13 22.83
N GLN A 378 16.03 -7.53 21.90
CA GLN A 378 16.73 -6.26 22.14
C GLN A 378 15.81 -5.04 21.99
N ALA A 379 14.75 -5.13 21.19
CA ALA A 379 13.85 -4.03 20.82
C ALA A 379 13.39 -3.13 21.99
N PRO A 380 13.02 -3.65 23.19
CA PRO A 380 12.62 -2.81 24.32
C PRO A 380 13.69 -1.80 24.76
N GLY A 381 14.98 -2.15 24.62
CA GLY A 381 16.11 -1.31 25.01
C GLY A 381 16.53 -0.28 23.96
N LEU A 382 16.03 -0.40 22.73
CA LEU A 382 16.38 0.50 21.62
C LEU A 382 15.53 1.78 21.70
N SER A 383 16.16 2.95 21.66
CA SER A 383 15.46 4.24 21.80
C SER A 383 16.11 5.39 21.05
N ALA A 384 17.45 5.39 20.97
CA ALA A 384 18.20 6.38 20.19
C ALA A 384 17.94 6.18 18.68
N PRO A 385 17.60 7.24 17.94
CA PRO A 385 17.49 7.17 16.50
C PRO A 385 18.82 6.77 15.85
N VAL A 386 18.74 5.96 14.80
CA VAL A 386 19.87 5.60 13.93
C VAL A 386 19.57 6.02 12.50
N GLU A 387 20.63 6.22 11.71
CA GLU A 387 20.49 6.49 10.29
C GLU A 387 19.84 5.31 9.57
N SER A 388 18.90 5.60 8.66
CA SER A 388 18.19 4.60 7.85
C SER A 388 18.94 4.24 6.56
N GLY A 389 20.25 4.49 6.53
CA GLY A 389 21.12 4.19 5.40
C GLY A 389 20.79 5.00 4.13
N GLN A 390 21.29 4.50 2.99
CA GLN A 390 21.08 5.09 1.68
C GLN A 390 19.83 4.51 1.00
N CYS A 391 19.40 5.10 -0.11
CA CYS A 391 18.33 4.52 -0.91
C CYS A 391 18.77 3.20 -1.55
N THR A 392 17.86 2.24 -1.62
CA THR A 392 18.02 1.06 -2.45
C THR A 392 17.86 1.45 -3.93
N ARG A 393 18.71 0.93 -4.82
CA ARG A 393 18.49 1.06 -6.26
C ARG A 393 17.35 0.11 -6.65
N LYS A 394 16.31 0.64 -7.29
CA LYS A 394 15.23 -0.17 -7.89
C LYS A 394 15.65 -0.79 -9.21
#